data_AF-A0A6B3QR10-F1
#
_entry.id   AF-A0A6B3QR10-F1
#
_cell.length_a   1.000
_cell.length_b   1.000
_cell.length_c   1.000
_cell.angle_alpha   90.00
_cell.angle_beta   90.00
_cell.angle_gamma   90.00
#
_symmetry.space_group_name_H-M   'P 1'
#
loop_
_entity.id
_entity.type
_entity.pdbx_description
1 polymer ?
#
loop_
_entity_poly.entity_id
_entity_poly.type
_entity_poly.pdbx_seq_one_letter_code
_entity_poly.pdbx_strand_id
1 'polypeptide(L)'
;MNPISPLEQALHAARALVLADLVAGEVAEPDVVSLVEESVVQRRWWVEQWPEGAEFVAGLVAQDVQDALLERYGRWPLCPVCGSGDPHALDVEPELGPDPHWVCGKAGVKVAAVGSLGAATGGAPS
;
A
#
# COMPACT_ATOMS: atom_id res chain seq x y z
N MET A 1 3.46 8.40 -29.72
CA MET A 1 3.51 8.13 -28.27
C MET A 1 4.63 7.14 -28.03
N ASN A 2 5.63 7.50 -27.22
CA ASN A 2 6.66 6.56 -26.81
C ASN A 2 6.03 5.58 -25.80
N PRO A 3 6.24 4.26 -25.89
CA PRO A 3 5.71 3.34 -24.91
C PRO A 3 6.32 3.65 -23.54
N ILE A 4 5.48 3.75 -22.51
CA ILE A 4 5.90 3.87 -21.11
C ILE A 4 6.71 2.62 -20.75
N SER A 5 7.88 2.76 -20.12
CA SER A 5 8.73 1.62 -19.78
C SER A 5 8.06 0.68 -18.76
N PRO A 6 8.43 -0.62 -18.69
CA PRO A 6 7.87 -1.53 -17.69
C PRO A 6 8.05 -1.05 -16.25
N LEU A 7 9.18 -0.41 -15.94
CA LEU A 7 9.45 0.20 -14.64
C LEU A 7 8.44 1.31 -14.32
N GLU A 8 8.22 2.24 -15.24
CA GLU A 8 7.25 3.32 -15.05
C GLU A 8 5.83 2.77 -14.88
N GLN A 9 5.45 1.74 -15.64
CA GLN A 9 4.15 1.09 -15.49
C GLN A 9 3.99 0.48 -14.09
N ALA A 10 5.00 -0.23 -13.59
CA ALA A 10 4.98 -0.83 -12.26
C ALA A 10 4.88 0.23 -11.15
N LEU A 11 5.67 1.31 -11.24
CA LEU A 11 5.64 2.41 -10.28
C LEU A 11 4.30 3.15 -10.30
N HIS A 12 3.74 3.43 -11.48
CA HIS A 12 2.43 4.07 -11.60
C HIS A 12 1.30 3.17 -11.09
N ALA A 13 1.37 1.85 -11.33
CA ALA A 13 0.41 0.90 -10.79
C ALA A 13 0.49 0.86 -9.26
N ALA A 14 1.69 0.71 -8.68
CA ALA A 14 1.91 0.72 -7.24
C ALA A 14 1.35 2.00 -6.59
N ARG A 15 1.68 3.18 -7.17
CA ARG A 15 1.15 4.47 -6.74
C ARG A 15 -0.38 4.51 -6.75
N ALA A 16 -1.01 4.07 -7.85
CA ALA A 16 -2.46 4.08 -7.98
C ALA A 16 -3.15 3.17 -6.95
N LEU A 17 -2.60 1.97 -6.70
CA LEU A 17 -3.13 1.04 -5.72
C LEU A 17 -3.06 1.61 -4.30
N VAL A 18 -1.90 2.13 -3.89
CA VAL A 18 -1.76 2.69 -2.53
C VAL A 18 -2.61 3.94 -2.33
N LEU A 19 -2.74 4.80 -3.35
CA LEU A 19 -3.68 5.92 -3.29
C LEU A 19 -5.13 5.47 -3.15
N ALA A 20 -5.54 4.38 -3.80
CA ALA A 20 -6.89 3.84 -3.66
C ALA A 20 -7.17 3.38 -2.23
N ASP A 21 -6.20 2.75 -1.57
CA ASP A 21 -6.33 2.34 -0.16
C ASP A 21 -6.32 3.52 0.80
N LEU A 22 -5.51 4.55 0.54
CA LEU A 22 -5.51 5.79 1.34
C LEU A 22 -6.86 6.50 1.24
N VAL A 23 -7.46 6.56 0.05
CA VAL A 23 -8.82 7.10 -0.15
C VAL A 23 -9.85 6.25 0.60
N ALA A 24 -9.76 4.92 0.52
CA ALA A 24 -10.65 4.02 1.25
C ALA A 24 -10.51 4.12 2.78
N GLY A 25 -9.31 4.48 3.26
CA GLY A 25 -9.02 4.76 4.65
C GLY A 25 -9.27 6.20 5.08
N GLU A 26 -9.80 7.05 4.20
CA GLU A 26 -10.07 8.48 4.43
C GLU A 26 -8.83 9.29 4.91
N VAL A 27 -7.63 8.93 4.43
CA VAL A 27 -6.34 9.55 4.80
C VAL A 27 -5.54 9.99 3.57
N ALA A 28 -6.22 10.41 2.50
CA ALA A 28 -5.59 10.84 1.24
C ALA A 28 -5.32 12.36 1.19
N GLU A 29 -4.89 12.96 2.31
CA GLU A 29 -4.51 14.37 2.37
C GLU A 29 -3.22 14.66 1.57
N PRO A 30 -3.00 15.92 1.13
CA PRO A 30 -1.84 16.27 0.30
C PRO A 30 -0.47 15.91 0.89
N ASP A 31 -0.32 15.99 2.21
CA ASP A 31 0.90 15.60 2.93
C ASP A 31 1.09 14.09 2.95
N VAL A 32 0.02 13.30 3.10
CA VAL A 32 0.06 11.84 2.97
C VAL A 32 0.35 11.41 1.53
N VAL A 33 -0.23 12.07 0.53
CA VAL A 33 0.08 11.80 -0.89
C VAL A 33 1.56 12.07 -1.17
N SER A 34 2.17 13.09 -0.54
CA SER A 34 3.61 13.33 -0.66
C SER A 34 4.45 12.15 -0.17
N LEU A 35 4.01 11.43 0.88
CA LEU A 35 4.68 10.21 1.35
C LEU A 35 4.71 9.13 0.26
N VAL A 36 3.58 8.94 -0.45
CA VAL A 36 3.49 7.99 -1.57
C VAL A 36 4.49 8.34 -2.67
N GLU A 37 4.59 9.62 -3.03
CA GLU A 37 5.53 10.06 -4.06
C GLU A 37 7.00 9.86 -3.61
N GLU A 38 7.31 10.13 -2.35
CA GLU A 38 8.63 9.86 -1.76
C GLU A 38 8.98 8.37 -1.85
N SER A 39 8.05 7.48 -1.46
CA SER A 39 8.23 6.03 -1.58
C SER A 39 8.43 5.59 -3.03
N VAL A 40 7.65 6.12 -3.97
CA VAL A 40 7.79 5.80 -5.41
C VAL A 40 9.16 6.22 -5.95
N VAL A 41 9.66 7.39 -5.57
CA VAL A 41 11.01 7.86 -5.94
C VAL A 41 12.09 6.94 -5.37
N GLN A 42 11.97 6.54 -4.11
CA GLN A 42 12.92 5.61 -3.48
C GLN A 42 12.90 4.24 -4.16
N ARG A 43 11.71 3.71 -4.48
CA ARG A 43 11.58 2.40 -5.12
C ARG A 43 11.99 2.38 -6.58
N ARG A 44 11.88 3.50 -7.30
CA ARG A 44 12.47 3.63 -8.64
C ARG A 44 13.95 3.26 -8.62
N TRP A 45 14.71 3.93 -7.76
CA TRP A 45 16.15 3.69 -7.68
C TRP A 45 16.44 2.23 -7.32
N TRP A 46 15.66 1.65 -6.42
CA TRP A 46 15.79 0.25 -6.01
C TRP A 46 15.59 -0.72 -7.19
N VAL A 47 14.53 -0.55 -7.99
CA VAL A 47 14.28 -1.40 -9.18
C VAL A 47 15.29 -1.13 -10.29
N GLU A 48 15.83 0.08 -10.40
CA GLU A 48 16.96 0.34 -11.33
C GLU A 48 18.20 -0.47 -10.96
N GLN A 49 18.41 -0.78 -9.67
CA GLN A 49 19.48 -1.68 -9.24
C GLN A 49 19.11 -3.17 -9.40
N TRP A 50 17.82 -3.49 -9.31
CA TRP A 50 17.30 -4.85 -9.43
C TRP A 50 15.96 -4.89 -10.21
N PRO A 51 16.01 -5.02 -11.55
CA PRO A 51 14.81 -4.88 -12.40
C PRO A 51 13.71 -5.91 -12.14
N GLU A 52 14.06 -7.13 -11.74
CA GLU A 52 13.09 -8.17 -11.38
C GLU A 52 12.25 -7.77 -10.16
N GLY A 53 12.76 -6.88 -9.30
CA GLY A 53 12.01 -6.33 -8.18
C GLY A 53 10.78 -5.50 -8.58
N ALA A 54 10.57 -5.22 -9.87
CA ALA A 54 9.40 -4.52 -10.38
C ALA A 54 8.05 -5.18 -10.03
N GLU A 55 8.01 -6.49 -9.76
CA GLU A 55 6.78 -7.15 -9.30
C GLU A 55 6.46 -6.90 -7.81
N PHE A 56 7.42 -6.41 -7.02
CA PHE A 56 7.29 -6.26 -5.56
C PHE A 56 6.96 -4.83 -5.13
N VAL A 57 7.05 -3.86 -6.06
CA VAL A 57 6.97 -2.43 -5.73
C VAL A 57 5.64 -2.03 -5.10
N ALA A 58 4.52 -2.66 -5.48
CA ALA A 58 3.23 -2.37 -4.85
C ALA A 58 3.24 -2.67 -3.35
N GLY A 59 3.81 -3.81 -2.94
CA GLY A 59 3.91 -4.20 -1.54
C GLY A 59 4.92 -3.33 -0.78
N LEU A 60 6.05 -2.99 -1.41
CA LEU A 60 7.07 -2.15 -0.78
C LEU A 60 6.60 -0.69 -0.61
N VAL A 61 5.91 -0.11 -1.59
CA VAL A 61 5.36 1.25 -1.45
C VAL A 61 4.30 1.27 -0.34
N ALA A 62 3.45 0.25 -0.24
CA ALA A 62 2.46 0.15 0.84
C ALA A 62 3.12 0.10 2.23
N GLN A 63 4.21 -0.68 2.37
CA GLN A 63 5.00 -0.75 3.61
C GLN A 63 5.69 0.59 3.93
N ASP A 64 6.37 1.20 2.96
CA ASP A 64 7.03 2.50 3.15
C ASP A 64 6.05 3.58 3.64
N VAL A 65 4.84 3.61 3.05
CA VAL A 65 3.78 4.56 3.43
C VAL A 65 3.22 4.24 4.81
N GLN A 66 3.03 2.96 5.13
CA GLN A 66 2.60 2.53 6.46
C GLN A 66 3.59 2.95 7.54
N ASP A 67 4.89 2.76 7.31
CA ASP A 67 5.95 3.16 8.23
C ASP A 67 5.97 4.69 8.42
N ALA A 68 5.90 5.45 7.31
CA ALA A 68 5.88 6.90 7.36
C ALA A 68 4.62 7.45 8.07
N LEU A 69 3.46 6.83 7.87
CA LEU A 69 2.23 7.17 8.58
C LEU A 69 2.34 6.82 10.07
N LEU A 70 2.91 5.67 10.42
CA LEU A 70 3.10 5.25 11.81
C LEU A 70 3.93 6.27 12.60
N GLU A 71 4.99 6.79 11.99
CA GLU A 71 5.86 7.78 12.60
C GLU A 71 5.20 9.15 12.79
N ARG A 72 4.32 9.57 11.87
CA ARG A 72 3.80 10.95 11.79
C ARG A 72 2.36 11.12 12.29
N TYR A 73 1.49 10.14 12.03
CA TYR A 73 0.04 10.23 12.23
C TYR A 73 -0.53 9.07 13.06
N GLY A 74 0.13 7.91 13.04
CA GLY A 74 -0.26 6.71 13.76
C GLY A 74 -0.58 5.53 12.84
N ARG A 75 -1.22 4.51 13.41
CA ARG A 75 -1.43 3.21 12.76
C ARG A 75 -2.38 3.32 11.56
N TRP A 76 -1.93 2.79 10.42
CA TRP A 76 -2.75 2.66 9.21
C TRP A 76 -2.32 1.42 8.39
N PRO A 77 -3.24 0.76 7.67
CA PRO A 77 -4.70 0.87 7.82
C PRO A 77 -5.16 0.12 9.06
N LEU A 78 -6.17 0.64 9.76
CA LEU A 78 -6.73 -0.06 10.91
C LEU A 78 -7.49 -1.32 10.48
N CYS A 79 -7.32 -2.40 11.24
CA CYS A 79 -7.96 -3.67 10.95
C CYS A 79 -9.50 -3.60 11.09
N PRO A 80 -10.28 -3.87 10.02
CA PRO A 80 -11.74 -3.90 10.12
C PRO A 80 -12.27 -5.23 10.70
N VAL A 81 -11.43 -6.28 10.76
CA VAL A 81 -11.86 -7.63 11.14
C VAL A 81 -12.00 -7.80 12.65
N CYS A 82 -11.07 -7.24 13.44
CA CYS A 82 -11.00 -7.52 14.88
C CYS A 82 -11.93 -6.67 15.76
N GLY A 83 -12.80 -5.84 15.19
CA GLY A 83 -13.91 -5.19 15.89
C GLY A 83 -13.50 -4.38 17.13
N SER A 84 -14.26 -4.54 18.22
CA SER A 84 -14.17 -3.77 19.47
C SER A 84 -12.94 -4.07 20.36
N GLY A 85 -11.92 -4.74 19.83
CA GLY A 85 -10.64 -4.91 20.51
C GLY A 85 -9.75 -3.67 20.35
N ASP A 86 -8.51 -3.78 20.86
CA ASP A 86 -7.51 -2.71 20.65
C ASP A 86 -7.22 -2.51 19.14
N PRO A 87 -7.36 -1.28 18.63
CA PRO A 87 -7.06 -0.97 17.24
C PRO A 87 -5.61 -1.29 16.88
N HIS A 88 -5.40 -2.00 15.79
CA HIS A 88 -4.09 -2.35 15.26
C HIS A 88 -4.06 -2.19 13.76
N ALA A 89 -2.86 -1.97 13.22
CA ALA A 89 -2.66 -1.93 11.78
C ALA A 89 -2.79 -3.33 11.17
N LEU A 90 -3.19 -3.39 9.90
CA LEU A 90 -2.94 -4.55 9.06
C LEU A 90 -1.47 -4.56 8.65
N ASP A 91 -0.93 -5.74 8.36
CA ASP A 91 0.42 -5.88 7.80
C ASP A 91 0.33 -6.10 6.28
N VAL A 92 1.41 -5.85 5.54
CA VAL A 92 1.51 -6.21 4.12
C VAL A 92 2.21 -7.55 4.00
N GLU A 93 1.55 -8.53 3.38
CA GLU A 93 2.15 -9.83 3.07
C GLU A 93 2.05 -10.18 1.58
N PRO A 94 3.09 -10.81 0.99
CA PRO A 94 4.39 -11.10 1.62
C PRO A 94 5.20 -9.82 1.88
N GLU A 95 6.06 -9.83 2.91
CA GLU A 95 6.96 -8.70 3.22
C GLU A 95 7.82 -8.31 2.01
N LEU A 96 8.31 -9.30 1.26
CA LEU A 96 8.93 -9.12 -0.03
C LEU A 96 8.45 -10.20 -1.00
N GLY A 97 7.65 -9.80 -1.99
CA GLY A 97 7.14 -10.71 -3.02
C GLY A 97 6.01 -10.11 -3.83
N PRO A 98 5.51 -10.84 -4.84
CA PRO A 98 4.42 -10.39 -5.68
C PRO A 98 3.08 -10.58 -4.98
N ASP A 99 2.01 -10.03 -5.57
CA ASP A 99 0.63 -10.19 -5.10
C ASP A 99 0.43 -9.75 -3.64
N PRO A 100 0.74 -8.48 -3.29
CA PRO A 100 0.70 -8.00 -1.91
C PRO A 100 -0.74 -7.85 -1.40
N HIS A 101 -0.93 -8.25 -0.14
CA HIS A 101 -2.21 -8.24 0.56
C HIS A 101 -2.08 -7.56 1.92
N TRP A 102 -3.12 -6.82 2.30
CA TRP A 102 -3.34 -6.44 3.68
C TRP A 102 -3.81 -7.67 4.48
N VAL A 103 -3.10 -8.00 5.55
CA VAL A 103 -3.40 -9.13 6.41
C VAL A 103 -3.62 -8.67 7.85
N CYS A 104 -4.50 -9.36 8.56
CA CYS A 104 -4.60 -9.21 10.00
C CYS A 104 -3.75 -10.30 10.65
N GLY A 105 -2.53 -9.96 11.10
CA GLY A 105 -1.65 -10.92 11.78
C GLY A 105 -2.28 -11.54 13.03
N LYS A 106 -3.14 -10.79 13.73
CA LYS A 106 -3.87 -11.29 14.92
C LYS A 106 -4.90 -12.37 14.60
N ALA A 107 -5.64 -12.20 13.50
CA ALA A 107 -6.69 -13.14 13.09
C ALA A 107 -6.18 -14.21 12.10
N GLY A 108 -4.99 -14.04 11.53
CA GLY A 108 -4.40 -14.95 10.55
C GLY A 108 -5.16 -14.98 9.23
N VAL A 109 -5.73 -13.85 8.80
CA VAL A 109 -6.55 -13.75 7.58
C VAL A 109 -6.05 -12.67 6.64
N LYS A 110 -6.15 -12.94 5.33
CA LYS A 110 -6.08 -11.91 4.29
C LYS A 110 -7.35 -11.07 4.33
N VAL A 111 -7.18 -9.76 4.39
CA VAL A 111 -8.28 -8.79 4.45
C VAL A 111 -8.63 -8.29 3.06
N ALA A 112 -7.62 -7.82 2.30
CA ALA A 112 -7.79 -7.34 0.93
C ALA A 112 -6.46 -7.40 0.17
N ALA A 113 -6.50 -7.44 -1.15
CA ALA A 113 -5.34 -7.08 -1.97
C ALA A 113 -5.01 -5.60 -1.76
N VAL A 114 -3.74 -5.22 -1.89
CA VAL A 114 -3.36 -3.79 -1.94
C VAL A 114 -4.07 -3.11 -3.12
N GLY A 115 -4.67 -1.96 -2.85
CA GLY A 115 -5.54 -1.18 -3.73
C GLY A 115 -7.02 -1.58 -3.70
N SER A 116 -7.41 -2.54 -2.86
CA SER A 116 -8.79 -3.02 -2.74
C SER A 116 -9.37 -2.89 -1.33
N LEU A 117 -8.76 -2.08 -0.45
CA LEU A 117 -9.17 -1.96 0.96
C LEU A 117 -10.62 -1.47 1.11
N GLY A 118 -11.11 -0.64 0.18
CA GLY A 118 -12.49 -0.13 0.20
C GLY A 118 -13.57 -1.22 0.25
N ALA A 119 -13.36 -2.33 -0.45
CA ALA A 119 -14.29 -3.46 -0.41
C ALA A 119 -14.33 -4.15 0.96
N ALA A 120 -13.22 -4.14 1.70
CA ALA A 120 -13.11 -4.75 3.03
C ALA A 120 -13.61 -3.83 4.15
N THR A 121 -13.55 -2.50 3.96
CA THR A 121 -14.03 -1.50 4.94
C THR A 121 -15.49 -1.11 4.74
N GLY A 122 -16.17 -1.66 3.72
CA GLY A 122 -17.59 -1.40 3.44
C GLY A 122 -17.84 -0.15 2.60
N GLY A 123 -16.80 0.42 1.97
CA GLY A 123 -16.95 1.48 0.97
C GLY A 123 -17.56 0.92 -0.32
N ALA A 124 -18.66 1.53 -0.78
CA ALA A 124 -19.25 1.18 -2.08
C ALA A 124 -18.25 1.51 -3.21
N PRO A 125 -18.15 0.68 -4.27
CA PRO A 125 -17.36 1.06 -5.44
C PRO A 125 -17.96 2.33 -6.06
N SER A 126 -17.11 3.33 -6.30
CA SER A 126 -17.46 4.52 -7.08
C SER A 126 -17.36 4.23 -8.58
#